data_AF-A0A820B2B0-F1
#
_entry.id   AF-A0A820B2B0-F1
#
_cell.length_a   1.000
_cell.length_b   1.000
_cell.length_c   1.000
_cell.angle_alpha   90.00
_cell.angle_beta   90.00
_cell.angle_gamma   90.00
#
_symmetry.space_group_name_H-M   'P 1'
#
loop_
_entity.id
_entity.type
_entity.pdbx_description
1 polymer ?
#
loop_
_entity_poly.entity_id
_entity_poly.type
_entity_poly.pdbx_seq_one_letter_code
_entity_poly.pdbx_strand_id
1 'polypeptide(L)' 'MDLLSSSTVESSKDLICPITLQIFRDPVLAGDGQIYERGTIVRWVTEH' A
#
# COMPACT_ATOMS: atom_id res chain seq x y z
N MET A 1 -27.26 -11.71 10.02
CA MET A 1 -26.16 -11.42 10.98
C MET A 1 -25.09 -12.45 10.70
N ASP A 2 -24.38 -12.26 9.60
CA ASP A 2 -23.42 -13.22 9.05
C ASP A 2 -22.16 -13.25 9.92
N LEU A 3 -22.26 -14.04 10.98
CA LEU A 3 -21.14 -14.49 11.78
C LEU A 3 -20.57 -15.74 11.10
N LEU A 4 -19.26 -15.69 10.78
CA LEU A 4 -18.42 -16.72 10.15
C LEU A 4 -18.29 -16.64 8.62
N SER A 5 -17.46 -15.71 8.15
CA SER A 5 -16.52 -16.01 7.06
C SER A 5 -15.11 -15.94 7.62
N SER A 6 -14.79 -16.92 8.48
CA SER A 6 -13.44 -17.15 8.99
C SER A 6 -12.66 -17.96 7.96
N SER A 7 -12.00 -17.24 7.06
CA SER A 7 -10.80 -17.71 6.36
C SER A 7 -9.77 -16.59 6.50
N THR A 8 -9.14 -16.50 7.68
CA THR A 8 -8.15 -15.49 8.06
C THR A 8 -6.83 -15.67 7.30
N VAL A 9 -6.85 -15.37 6.01
CA VAL A 9 -5.67 -14.99 5.23
C VAL A 9 -5.97 -13.61 4.68
N GLU A 10 -6.02 -12.62 5.58
CA GLU A 10 -6.23 -11.21 5.22
C GLU A 10 -5.21 -10.83 4.14
N SER A 11 -5.73 -10.32 3.04
CA SER A 11 -5.05 -10.22 1.76
C SER A 11 -3.71 -9.49 1.92
N SER A 12 -2.59 -10.13 1.57
CA SER A 12 -1.24 -9.53 1.61
C SER A 12 -1.08 -8.23 0.78
N LYS A 13 -2.13 -7.82 0.05
CA LYS A 13 -2.23 -6.60 -0.74
C LYS A 13 -2.07 -5.34 0.11
N ASP A 14 -2.51 -5.36 1.36
CA ASP A 14 -2.42 -4.19 2.24
C ASP A 14 -0.96 -3.87 2.65
N LEU A 15 -0.04 -4.82 2.43
CA LEU A 15 1.39 -4.66 2.70
C LEU A 15 2.20 -4.31 1.44
N ILE A 16 1.55 -4.18 0.28
CA ILE A 16 2.21 -3.99 -1.02
C ILE A 16 2.04 -2.55 -1.52
N CYS A 17 3.13 -1.94 -1.95
CA CYS A 17 3.09 -0.62 -2.58
C CYS A 17 2.40 -0.67 -3.96
N PRO A 18 1.42 0.20 -4.24
CA PRO A 18 0.73 0.24 -5.53
C PRO A 18 1.65 0.54 -6.73
N ILE A 19 2.78 1.23 -6.51
CA ILE A 19 3.71 1.60 -7.58
C ILE A 19 4.79 0.54 -7.77
N THR A 20 5.47 0.11 -6.69
CA THR A 20 6.58 -0.85 -6.81
C THR A 20 6.11 -2.29 -6.93
N LEU A 21 4.86 -2.57 -6.55
CA LEU A 21 4.30 -3.93 -6.45
C LEU A 21 5.14 -4.85 -5.55
N GLN A 22 5.86 -4.27 -4.59
CA GLN A 22 6.65 -4.97 -3.58
C GLN A 22 6.13 -4.64 -2.18
N ILE A 23 6.50 -5.45 -1.19
CA ILE A 23 6.23 -5.16 0.22
C ILE A 23 6.84 -3.80 0.58
N PHE A 24 6.08 -2.96 1.29
CA PHE A 24 6.57 -1.67 1.79
C PHE A 24 7.81 -1.86 2.66
N ARG A 25 8.83 -1.01 2.44
CA ARG A 25 9.96 -0.84 3.36
C ARG A 25 9.85 0.46 4.14
N ASP A 26 9.47 1.55 3.46
CA ASP A 26 9.26 2.88 4.06
C ASP A 26 7.91 3.46 3.58
N PRO A 27 6.79 2.99 4.14
CA PRO A 27 5.46 3.42 3.74
C PRO A 27 5.20 4.88 4.14
N VAL A 28 4.62 5.66 3.23
CA VAL A 28 4.20 7.05 3.46
C VAL A 28 2.78 7.28 2.98
N LEU A 29 1.98 7.98 3.77
CA LEU A 29 0.65 8.47 3.37
C LEU A 29 0.81 9.73 2.50
N ALA A 30 0.31 9.68 1.28
CA ALA A 30 0.25 10.84 0.39
C ALA A 30 -1.04 11.65 0.57
N GLY A 31 -1.08 12.84 -0.03
CA GLY A 31 -2.22 13.78 0.09
C GLY A 31 -3.51 13.29 -0.57
N ASP A 32 -3.46 12.24 -1.38
CA ASP A 32 -4.61 11.56 -1.99
C ASP A 32 -5.21 10.46 -1.10
N GLY A 33 -4.63 10.21 0.07
CA GLY A 33 -5.07 9.20 1.01
C GLY A 33 -4.53 7.79 0.71
N GLN A 34 -3.63 7.61 -0.25
CA GLN A 34 -2.97 6.33 -0.53
C GLN A 34 -1.60 6.22 0.14
N ILE A 35 -1.15 4.97 0.37
CA ILE A 35 0.17 4.67 0.93
C ILE A 35 1.12 4.23 -0.19
N TYR A 36 2.31 4.81 -0.21
CA TYR A 36 3.35 4.51 -1.20
C TYR A 36 4.71 4.24 -0.55
N GLU A 37 5.63 3.65 -1.28
CA GLU A 37 7.05 3.57 -0.90
C GLU A 37 7.68 4.95 -1.05
N ARG A 38 8.29 5.50 0.03
CA ARG A 38 8.78 6.89 0.07
C ARG A 38 9.66 7.24 -1.13
N GLY A 39 10.67 6.41 -1.42
CA GLY A 39 11.62 6.70 -2.49
C GLY A 39 10.95 6.77 -3.86
N THR A 40 9.93 5.95 -4.08
CA THR A 40 9.21 5.88 -5.36
C THR A 40 8.24 7.05 -5.53
N ILE A 41 7.43 7.37 -4.51
CA ILE A 41 6.45 8.46 -4.62
C ILE A 41 7.13 9.84 -4.68
N VAL A 42 8.21 10.05 -3.91
CA VAL A 42 8.98 11.30 -3.97
C VAL A 42 9.50 11.51 -5.38
N ARG A 43 10.13 10.48 -5.97
CA ARG A 43 10.63 10.53 -7.34
C ARG A 43 9.51 10.84 -8.34
N TRP A 44 8.37 10.14 -8.24
CA TRP A 44 7.24 10.32 -9.15
C TRP A 44 6.72 11.76 -9.11
N VAL A 45 6.49 12.33 -7.92
CA VAL A 45 6.00 13.71 -7.74
C VAL A 45 7.02 14.77 -8.19
N THR A 46 8.33 14.46 -8.14
CA THR A 46 9.37 15.41 -8.58
C THR A 46 9.67 15.35 -10.08
N GLU A 47 9.33 14.24 -10.75
CA GLU A 47 9.66 13.99 -12.16
C GLU A 47 8.45 14.11 -13.11
N HIS A 48 7.23 14.23 -12.60
CA HIS A 48 5.97 14.35 -13.37
C HIS A 48 5.11 15.51 -12.84
#